data_AF-A0A450YWM6-F1
#
_entry.id   AF-A0A450YWM6-F1
#
_cell.length_a   1.000
_cell.length_b   1.000
_cell.length_c   1.000
_cell.angle_alpha   90.00
_cell.angle_beta   90.00
_cell.angle_gamma   90.00
#
_symmetry.space_group_name_H-M   'P 1'
#
loop_
_entity.id
_entity.type
_entity.pdbx_description
1 polymer ?
#
loop_
_entity_poly.entity_id
_entity_poly.type
_entity_poly.pdbx_seq_one_letter_code
_entity_poly.pdbx_strand_id
1 'polypeptide(L)'
;MSFLMSSETKVPSIDELKTFTGVISKVEEWRVKNNSGYNLFLETDGGSKKFNVSRCEYPLNLGKSPKQLISTGDIVTVLVKDAHSFAIVDGSVWQLEKNGALVCPYRRVVEIQIRSDQFGIKLSVFLLVLGFLLSTIGIIRTRRAARSSEA
;
A
#
# COMPACT_ATOMS: atom_id res chain seq x y z
N MET A 1 -6.67 -18.41 23.45
CA MET A 1 -6.02 -18.51 22.12
C MET A 1 -6.48 -17.32 21.29
N SER A 2 -5.70 -16.24 21.29
CA SER A 2 -5.98 -15.04 20.48
C SER A 2 -5.07 -15.06 19.27
N PHE A 3 -5.56 -15.58 18.15
CA PHE A 3 -4.90 -15.49 16.84
C PHE A 3 -5.90 -14.95 15.83
N LEU A 4 -6.26 -13.68 16.01
CA LEU A 4 -6.81 -12.83 14.96
C LEU A 4 -6.14 -11.47 15.10
N MET A 5 -4.87 -11.39 14.68
CA MET A 5 -4.31 -10.07 14.38
C MET A 5 -5.02 -9.57 13.12
N SER A 6 -6.10 -8.80 13.32
CA SER A 6 -6.56 -7.87 12.31
C SER A 6 -5.44 -6.86 12.13
N SER A 7 -4.56 -7.10 11.15
CA SER A 7 -3.61 -6.10 10.69
C SER A 7 -4.40 -5.08 9.84
N GLU A 8 -5.36 -4.39 10.46
CA GLU A 8 -5.86 -3.14 9.89
C GLU A 8 -4.67 -2.20 9.81
N THR A 9 -4.30 -1.80 8.61
CA THR A 9 -3.19 -0.87 8.43
C THR A 9 -3.67 0.46 8.98
N LYS A 10 -3.21 0.87 10.18
CA LYS A 10 -3.63 2.12 10.80
C LYS A 10 -3.38 3.29 9.83
N VAL A 11 -4.47 3.87 9.35
CA VAL A 11 -4.47 5.08 8.53
C VAL A 11 -4.03 6.24 9.42
N PRO A 12 -2.88 6.88 9.15
CA PRO A 12 -2.44 8.05 9.91
C PRO A 12 -3.39 9.21 9.62
N SER A 13 -3.68 10.04 10.62
CA SER A 13 -4.36 11.32 10.36
C SER A 13 -3.46 12.22 9.50
N ILE A 14 -4.05 13.20 8.82
CA ILE A 14 -3.26 14.11 7.97
C ILE A 14 -2.23 14.90 8.80
N ASP A 15 -2.57 15.23 10.05
CA ASP A 15 -1.72 15.98 10.97
C ASP A 15 -0.54 15.16 11.51
N GLU A 16 -0.60 13.82 11.42
CA GLU A 16 0.51 12.92 11.75
C GLU A 16 1.54 12.81 10.62
N LEU A 17 1.25 13.34 9.42
CA LEU A 17 2.12 13.25 8.26
C LEU A 17 3.16 14.38 8.26
N LYS A 18 4.39 14.04 7.89
CA LYS A 18 5.42 15.04 7.65
C LYS A 18 5.29 15.61 6.25
N THR A 19 5.46 16.92 6.15
CA THR A 19 5.44 17.63 4.87
C THR A 19 6.86 17.86 4.39
N PHE A 20 7.12 17.53 3.12
CA PHE A 20 8.37 17.87 2.44
C PHE A 20 8.05 18.61 1.15
N THR A 21 8.75 19.71 0.91
CA THR A 21 8.71 20.43 -0.36
C THR A 21 10.11 20.38 -0.97
N GLY A 22 10.18 20.08 -2.26
CA GLY A 22 11.45 19.94 -2.96
C GLY A 22 11.30 19.88 -4.46
N VAL A 23 12.44 19.91 -5.14
CA VAL A 23 12.52 19.79 -6.61
C VAL A 23 12.70 18.33 -6.97
N ILE A 24 11.94 17.84 -7.95
CA ILE A 24 12.08 16.47 -8.43
C ILE A 24 13.39 16.32 -9.19
N SER A 25 14.32 15.53 -8.67
CA SER A 25 15.53 15.14 -9.40
C SER A 25 15.29 13.93 -10.29
N LYS A 26 14.49 12.96 -9.83
CA LYS A 26 14.22 11.73 -10.57
C LYS A 26 12.87 11.14 -10.20
N VAL A 27 12.21 10.51 -11.19
CA VAL A 27 11.06 9.63 -10.99
C VAL A 27 11.42 8.27 -11.55
N GLU A 28 11.27 7.22 -10.75
CA GLU A 28 11.58 5.84 -11.15
C GLU A 28 10.34 4.97 -10.96
N GLU A 29 9.81 4.42 -12.05
CA GLU A 29 8.74 3.43 -11.97
C GLU A 29 9.33 2.09 -11.52
N TRP A 30 8.66 1.44 -10.57
CA TRP A 30 8.94 0.07 -10.20
C TRP A 30 7.68 -0.78 -10.38
N ARG A 31 7.91 -2.03 -10.78
CA ARG A 31 6.84 -3.00 -11.00
C ARG A 31 7.23 -4.35 -10.44
N VAL A 32 6.34 -4.90 -9.63
CA VAL A 32 6.36 -6.29 -9.19
C VAL A 32 5.13 -7.00 -9.76
N LYS A 33 5.08 -8.34 -9.63
CA LYS A 33 4.09 -9.19 -10.30
C LYS A 33 2.64 -8.73 -10.11
N ASN A 34 2.30 -8.24 -8.92
CA ASN A 34 0.92 -7.86 -8.54
C ASN A 34 0.79 -6.38 -8.12
N ASN A 35 1.85 -5.59 -8.24
CA ASN A 35 1.82 -4.20 -7.79
C ASN A 35 2.81 -3.35 -8.59
N SER A 36 2.54 -2.06 -8.69
CA SER A 36 3.45 -1.09 -9.30
C SER A 36 3.37 0.22 -8.54
N GLY A 37 4.36 1.06 -8.76
CA GLY A 37 4.39 2.39 -8.18
C GLY A 37 5.61 3.14 -8.66
N TYR A 38 5.90 4.23 -7.96
CA TYR A 38 7.01 5.11 -8.32
C TYR A 38 7.87 5.39 -7.10
N ASN A 39 9.17 5.54 -7.31
CA ASN A 39 10.05 6.20 -6.38
C ASN A 39 10.25 7.64 -6.85
N LEU A 40 9.93 8.58 -5.97
CA LEU A 40 10.07 10.01 -6.20
C LEU A 40 11.32 10.50 -5.45
N PHE A 41 12.29 11.02 -6.19
CA PHE A 41 13.51 11.59 -5.63
C PHE A 41 13.37 13.11 -5.62
N LEU A 42 13.47 13.70 -4.43
CA LEU A 42 13.34 15.14 -4.20
C LEU A 42 14.65 15.69 -3.65
N GLU A 43 15.17 16.75 -4.28
CA GLU A 43 16.16 17.62 -3.68
C GLU A 43 15.44 18.62 -2.78
N THR A 44 15.79 18.57 -1.49
CA THR A 44 15.29 19.48 -0.45
C THR A 44 16.45 20.25 0.14
N ASP A 45 16.16 21.30 0.93
CA ASP A 45 17.21 22.06 1.65
C ASP A 45 18.05 21.16 2.59
N GLY A 46 17.48 20.03 3.03
CA GLY A 46 18.16 19.01 3.85
C GLY A 46 18.85 17.90 3.07
N GLY A 47 18.96 18.02 1.74
CA GLY A 47 19.55 17.03 0.84
C GLY A 47 18.53 16.21 0.05
N SER A 48 19.04 15.20 -0.66
CA SER A 48 18.24 14.32 -1.52
C SER A 48 17.44 13.33 -0.68
N LYS A 49 16.14 13.21 -0.96
CA LYS A 49 15.23 12.27 -0.31
C LYS A 49 14.50 11.42 -1.33
N LYS A 50 14.32 10.15 -1.01
CA LYS A 50 13.62 9.16 -1.83
C LYS A 50 12.31 8.75 -1.16
N PHE A 51 11.19 9.00 -1.81
CA PHE A 51 9.87 8.64 -1.32
C PHE A 51 9.20 7.57 -2.19
N ASN A 52 8.49 6.64 -1.57
CA ASN A 52 7.70 5.64 -2.29
C ASN A 52 6.27 6.14 -2.53
N VAL A 53 5.84 6.12 -3.79
CA VAL A 53 4.49 6.44 -4.23
C VAL A 53 3.83 5.17 -4.77
N SER A 54 3.30 4.35 -3.86
CA SER A 54 2.68 3.04 -4.15
C SER A 54 1.15 3.04 -4.11
N ARG A 55 0.55 4.07 -3.49
CA ARG A 55 -0.89 4.09 -3.16
C ARG A 55 -1.69 5.12 -3.93
N CYS A 56 -1.00 5.93 -4.72
CA CYS A 56 -1.65 6.84 -5.65
C CYS A 56 -2.28 6.03 -6.77
N GLU A 57 -3.43 6.47 -7.26
CA GLU A 57 -4.10 5.83 -8.39
C GLU A 57 -3.12 5.73 -9.55
N TYR A 58 -2.80 4.49 -9.97
CA TYR A 58 -1.91 4.25 -11.09
C TYR A 58 -2.61 4.64 -12.40
N PRO A 59 -1.87 5.24 -13.34
CA PRO A 59 -0.57 5.89 -13.21
C PRO A 59 -0.70 7.21 -12.46
N LEU A 60 0.32 7.57 -11.66
CA LEU A 60 0.67 8.97 -11.43
C LEU A 60 0.84 9.55 -12.84
N ASN A 61 -0.20 10.20 -13.38
CA ASN A 61 -0.38 10.69 -14.77
C ASN A 61 -1.70 10.29 -15.48
N LEU A 62 -2.72 9.72 -14.83
CA LEU A 62 -4.10 9.71 -15.40
C LEU A 62 -4.94 10.95 -15.02
N GLY A 63 -4.26 12.03 -14.64
CA GLY A 63 -4.83 13.36 -14.52
C GLY A 63 -4.89 14.05 -15.87
N LYS A 64 -6.11 14.38 -16.32
CA LYS A 64 -6.50 14.96 -17.62
C LYS A 64 -5.88 16.34 -17.97
N SER A 65 -4.83 16.79 -17.28
CA SER A 65 -4.27 18.14 -17.39
C SER A 65 -2.75 18.19 -17.15
N PRO A 66 -1.98 18.98 -17.93
CA PRO A 66 -0.53 19.15 -17.73
C PRO A 66 -0.13 19.66 -16.34
N LYS A 67 -1.08 20.23 -15.57
CA LYS A 67 -0.86 20.62 -14.17
C LYS A 67 -0.64 19.43 -13.22
N GLN A 68 -1.07 18.23 -13.60
CA GLN A 68 -0.96 17.01 -12.79
C GLN A 68 0.15 16.07 -13.27
N LEU A 69 0.74 16.34 -14.43
CA LEU A 69 1.91 15.62 -14.94
C LEU A 69 3.12 15.96 -14.08
N ILE A 70 3.82 14.95 -13.59
CA ILE A 70 5.01 15.12 -12.76
C ILE A 70 6.26 14.83 -13.59
N SER A 71 7.26 15.70 -13.52
CA SER A 71 8.49 15.64 -14.30
C SER A 71 9.68 16.13 -13.47
N THR A 72 10.90 15.71 -13.87
CA THR A 72 12.13 16.25 -13.30
C THR A 72 12.17 17.77 -13.44
N GLY A 73 12.60 18.45 -12.37
CA GLY A 73 12.63 19.91 -12.27
C GLY A 73 11.37 20.54 -11.69
N ASP A 74 10.26 19.79 -11.56
CA ASP A 74 9.06 20.31 -10.91
C ASP A 74 9.28 20.48 -9.40
N ILE A 75 8.69 21.54 -8.83
CA ILE A 75 8.56 21.71 -7.39
C ILE A 75 7.27 21.03 -6.94
N VAL A 76 7.39 20.14 -5.97
CA VAL A 76 6.25 19.41 -5.40
C VAL A 76 6.28 19.41 -3.88
N THR A 77 5.10 19.28 -3.29
CA THR A 77 4.91 19.07 -1.85
C THR A 77 4.34 17.68 -1.63
N VAL A 78 4.99 16.88 -0.78
CA VAL A 78 4.54 15.56 -0.38
C VAL A 78 4.22 15.53 1.11
N LEU A 79 3.11 14.88 1.47
CA LEU A 79 2.85 14.47 2.84
C LEU A 79 3.17 12.98 2.94
N VAL A 80 4.06 12.65 3.88
CA VAL A 80 4.61 11.31 4.01
C VAL A 80 4.49 10.80 5.43
N LYS A 81 4.30 9.49 5.54
CA LYS A 81 4.52 8.77 6.80
C LYS A 81 5.98 8.33 6.82
N ASP A 82 6.67 8.63 7.92
CA ASP A 82 8.06 8.23 8.11
C ASP A 82 8.25 6.75 7.83
N ALA A 83 9.33 6.44 7.13
CA ALA A 83 9.72 5.05 6.95
C ALA A 83 10.34 4.48 8.23
N HIS A 84 10.29 3.16 8.36
CA HIS A 84 10.99 2.48 9.44
C HIS A 84 12.50 2.54 9.17
N SER A 85 13.33 2.44 10.21
CA SER A 85 14.79 2.56 10.14
C SER A 85 15.50 1.61 9.17
N PHE A 86 14.82 0.56 8.70
CA PHE A 86 15.35 -0.44 7.75
C PHE A 86 14.84 -0.25 6.32
N ALA A 87 14.07 0.80 6.05
CA ALA A 87 13.53 1.04 4.72
C ALA A 87 14.57 1.70 3.79
N ILE A 88 14.53 1.34 2.51
CA ILE A 88 15.38 1.91 1.44
C ILE A 88 14.79 3.24 0.90
N VAL A 89 13.78 3.77 1.58
CA VAL A 89 13.09 5.01 1.24
C VAL A 89 12.89 5.81 2.53
N ASP A 90 12.88 7.13 2.42
CA ASP A 90 12.69 8.06 3.53
C ASP A 90 11.23 8.12 4.02
N GLY A 91 10.28 7.70 3.19
CA GLY A 91 8.87 7.69 3.54
C GLY A 91 7.96 7.11 2.46
N SER A 92 6.73 6.80 2.86
CA SER A 92 5.64 6.49 1.91
C SER A 92 4.77 7.72 1.74
N VAL A 93 4.49 8.08 0.49
CA VAL A 93 3.65 9.23 0.13
C VAL A 93 2.18 8.92 0.35
N TRP A 94 1.52 9.80 1.08
CA TRP A 94 0.07 9.79 1.33
C TRP A 94 -0.65 10.95 0.63
N GLN A 95 0.05 12.03 0.32
CA GLN A 95 -0.45 13.11 -0.53
C GLN A 95 0.69 13.68 -1.37
N LEU A 96 0.37 14.06 -2.60
CA LEU A 96 1.30 14.72 -3.52
C LEU A 96 0.61 15.89 -4.21
N GLU A 97 1.24 17.05 -4.12
CA GLU A 97 0.76 18.31 -4.66
C GLU A 97 1.84 18.92 -5.56
N LYS A 98 1.42 19.46 -6.70
CA LYS A 98 2.26 20.21 -7.63
C LYS A 98 1.59 21.56 -7.90
N ASN A 99 2.29 22.66 -7.63
CA ASN A 99 1.80 24.02 -7.92
C ASN A 99 0.36 24.31 -7.45
N GLY A 100 -0.02 23.90 -6.22
CA GLY A 100 -1.39 24.09 -5.71
C GLY A 100 -2.41 23.04 -6.18
N ALA A 101 -2.04 22.14 -7.09
CA ALA A 101 -2.91 21.08 -7.59
C ALA A 101 -2.59 19.74 -6.92
N LEU A 102 -3.60 19.12 -6.31
CA LEU A 102 -3.50 17.77 -5.76
C LEU A 102 -3.37 16.76 -6.90
N VAL A 103 -2.18 16.17 -7.04
CA VAL A 103 -1.90 15.09 -8.00
C VAL A 103 -2.30 13.75 -7.41
N CYS A 104 -1.99 13.54 -6.13
CA CYS A 104 -2.42 12.38 -5.37
C CYS A 104 -3.10 12.85 -4.08
N PRO A 105 -4.44 12.92 -4.04
CA PRO A 105 -5.17 13.37 -2.87
C PRO A 105 -5.13 12.33 -1.73
N TYR A 106 -4.89 12.78 -0.50
CA TYR A 106 -4.89 11.93 0.69
C TYR A 106 -6.15 11.06 0.80
N ARG A 107 -7.33 11.67 0.59
CA ARG A 107 -8.61 10.95 0.64
C ARG A 107 -8.65 9.74 -0.28
N ARG A 108 -8.12 9.86 -1.50
CA ARG A 108 -8.07 8.74 -2.46
C ARG A 108 -7.12 7.65 -2.00
N VAL A 109 -5.95 8.02 -1.51
CA VAL A 109 -4.99 7.06 -0.93
C VAL A 109 -5.63 6.28 0.22
N VAL A 110 -6.37 6.96 1.10
CA VAL A 110 -7.10 6.33 2.21
C VAL A 110 -8.18 5.37 1.70
N GLU A 111 -9.00 5.79 0.74
CA GLU A 111 -10.05 4.95 0.14
C GLU A 111 -9.47 3.66 -0.48
N ILE A 112 -8.33 3.77 -1.18
CA ILE A 112 -7.63 2.62 -1.77
C ILE A 112 -7.09 1.70 -0.68
N GLN A 113 -6.46 2.25 0.37
CA GLN A 113 -5.92 1.47 1.49
C GLN A 113 -7.04 0.69 2.20
N ILE A 114 -8.13 1.36 2.57
CA ILE A 114 -9.26 0.72 3.27
C ILE A 114 -9.87 -0.38 2.41
N ARG A 115 -10.05 -0.13 1.10
CA ARG A 115 -10.58 -1.14 0.17
C ARG A 115 -9.66 -2.37 0.08
N SER A 116 -8.35 -2.14 0.02
CA SER A 116 -7.36 -3.22 -0.03
C SER A 116 -7.38 -4.05 1.26
N ASP A 117 -7.40 -3.39 2.42
CA ASP A 117 -7.47 -4.05 3.72
C ASP A 117 -8.75 -4.88 3.85
N GLN A 118 -9.91 -4.33 3.45
CA GLN A 118 -11.18 -5.06 3.45
C GLN A 118 -11.15 -6.30 2.55
N PHE A 119 -10.53 -6.20 1.37
CA PHE A 119 -10.38 -7.35 0.48
C PHE A 119 -9.49 -8.43 1.11
N GLY A 120 -8.36 -8.03 1.72
CA GLY A 120 -7.46 -8.92 2.42
C GLY A 120 -8.17 -9.68 3.54
N ILE A 121 -8.89 -8.95 4.41
CA ILE A 121 -9.66 -9.56 5.52
C ILE A 121 -10.70 -10.56 4.99
N LYS A 122 -11.48 -10.18 3.97
CA LYS A 122 -12.49 -11.09 3.39
C LYS A 122 -11.87 -12.35 2.80
N LEU A 123 -10.74 -12.22 2.10
CA LEU A 123 -10.04 -13.37 1.53
C LEU A 123 -9.48 -14.28 2.63
N SER A 124 -8.90 -13.72 3.68
CA SER A 124 -8.40 -14.49 4.83
C SER A 124 -9.51 -15.28 5.52
N VAL A 125 -10.67 -14.65 5.76
CA VAL A 125 -11.83 -15.33 6.34
C VAL A 125 -12.31 -16.48 5.43
N PHE A 126 -12.39 -16.23 4.12
CA PHE A 126 -12.78 -17.25 3.15
C PHE A 126 -11.84 -18.47 3.18
N LEU A 127 -10.53 -18.23 3.19
CA LEU A 127 -9.52 -19.30 3.23
C LEU A 127 -9.54 -20.08 4.55
N LEU A 128 -9.81 -19.41 5.68
CA LEU A 128 -9.96 -20.08 6.97
C LEU A 128 -11.15 -21.03 6.99
N VAL A 129 -12.32 -20.59 6.49
CA VAL A 129 -13.51 -21.43 6.39
C VAL A 129 -13.25 -22.61 5.47
N LEU A 130 -12.65 -22.36 4.29
CA LEU A 130 -12.33 -23.42 3.33
C LEU A 130 -11.34 -24.45 3.91
N GLY A 131 -10.28 -23.99 4.57
CA GLY A 131 -9.29 -24.86 5.22
C GLY A 131 -9.90 -25.71 6.33
N PHE A 132 -10.79 -25.13 7.14
CA PHE A 132 -11.52 -25.87 8.18
C PHE A 132 -12.41 -26.96 7.57
N LEU A 133 -13.16 -26.64 6.52
CA LEU A 133 -14.01 -27.62 5.81
C LEU A 133 -13.16 -28.77 5.24
N LEU A 134 -12.06 -28.47 4.56
CA LEU A 134 -11.16 -29.50 4.03
C LEU A 134 -10.57 -30.39 5.13
N SER A 135 -10.21 -29.82 6.27
CA SER A 135 -9.73 -30.57 7.44
C SER A 135 -10.80 -31.52 7.99
N THR A 136 -12.03 -31.03 8.17
CA THR A 136 -13.15 -31.87 8.66
C THR A 136 -13.47 -33.03 7.71
N ILE A 137 -13.45 -32.80 6.39
CA ILE A 137 -13.63 -33.87 5.39
C ILE A 137 -12.51 -34.91 5.50
N GLY A 138 -11.26 -34.45 5.66
CA GLY A 138 -10.11 -35.33 5.88
C GLY A 138 -10.29 -36.23 7.10
N ILE A 139 -10.71 -35.66 8.25
CA ILE A 139 -10.97 -36.39 9.50
C ILE A 139 -12.12 -37.39 9.32
N ILE A 140 -13.19 -37.02 8.61
CA ILE A 140 -14.32 -37.93 8.36
C ILE A 140 -13.86 -39.11 7.48
N ARG A 141 -13.06 -38.85 6.43
CA ARG A 141 -12.52 -39.90 5.56
C ARG A 141 -11.60 -40.85 6.31
N THR A 142 -10.66 -40.35 7.11
CA THR A 142 -9.75 -41.20 7.89
C THR A 142 -10.51 -42.03 8.93
N ARG A 143 -11.50 -41.46 9.62
CA ARG A 143 -12.36 -42.22 10.54
C ARG A 143 -13.19 -43.31 9.86
N ARG A 144 -13.71 -43.06 8.64
CA ARG A 144 -14.41 -44.10 7.87
C ARG A 144 -13.47 -45.22 7.42
N ALA A 145 -12.27 -44.90 6.96
CA ALA A 145 -11.29 -45.90 6.55
C ALA A 145 -10.87 -46.80 7.73
N ALA A 146 -10.61 -46.22 8.91
CA ALA A 146 -10.25 -46.97 10.11
C ALA A 146 -11.37 -47.92 10.58
N ARG A 147 -12.64 -47.48 10.54
CA ARG A 147 -13.79 -48.34 10.89
C ARG A 147 -14.05 -49.46 9.87
N SER A 148 -13.68 -49.26 8.60
CA SER A 148 -13.82 -50.29 7.57
C SER A 148 -12.71 -51.34 7.60
N SER A 149 -11.56 -51.06 8.23
CA SER A 149 -10.47 -52.04 8.39
C SER A 149 -10.58 -52.87 9.67
N GLU A 150 -11.46 -52.48 10.60
CA GLU A 150 -11.77 -53.24 11.83
C GLU A 150 -12.96 -54.21 11.65
N ALA A 151 -13.64 -54.19 10.49
CA ALA A 151 -14.71 -55.10 10.11
C ALA A 151 -14.20 -56.18 9.14
#